data_AF-A0A538D8F7-F1
#
_entry.id   AF-A0A538D8F7-F1
#
_cell.length_a   1.000
_cell.length_b   1.000
_cell.length_c   1.000
_cell.angle_alpha   90.00
_cell.angle_beta   90.00
_cell.angle_gamma   90.00
#
_symmetry.space_group_name_H-M   'P 1'
#
loop_
_entity.id
_entity.type
_entity.pdbx_description
1 polymer ?
#
loop_
_entity_poly.entity_id
_entity_poly.type
_entity_poly.pdbx_seq_one_letter_code
_entity_poly.pdbx_strand_id
1 'polypeptide(L)' 'VLSVTIVGPELGTADAYATAAFAMGAGGPQWTARLSGYEAMTILADETVLTTGGFPDV' A
#
# COMPACT_ATOMS: atom_id res chain seq x y z
N VAL A 1 6.55 4.41 8.62
CA VAL A 1 5.24 4.29 7.95
C VAL A 1 4.19 4.72 8.96
N LEU A 2 3.33 5.66 8.58
CA LEU A 2 2.21 6.12 9.40
C LEU A 2 0.93 5.39 9.02
N SER A 3 0.71 5.13 7.74
CA SER A 3 -0.43 4.35 7.25
C SER A 3 -0.12 3.65 5.93
N VAL A 4 -0.87 2.58 5.66
CA VAL A 4 -0.92 1.91 4.36
C VAL A 4 -2.39 1.70 4.03
N THR A 5 -2.78 2.05 2.81
CA THR A 5 -4.10 1.75 2.24
C THR A 5 -3.89 0.84 1.04
N ILE A 6 -4.60 -0.29 1.01
CA ILE A 6 -4.65 -1.21 -0.14
C ILE A 6 -6.07 -1.20 -0.69
N VAL A 7 -6.19 -1.10 -2.01
CA VAL A 7 -7.45 -1.29 -2.74
C VAL A 7 -7.32 -2.48 -3.68
N GLY A 8 -8.37 -3.27 -3.81
CA GLY A 8 -8.39 -4.46 -4.66
C GLY A 8 -9.72 -5.21 -4.61
N PRO A 9 -9.84 -6.32 -5.34
CA PRO A 9 -11.11 -7.02 -5.55
C PRO A 9 -11.59 -7.84 -4.35
N GLU A 10 -10.70 -8.17 -3.40
CA GLU A 10 -11.00 -9.04 -2.27
C GLU A 10 -10.50 -8.41 -0.96
N LEU A 11 -11.41 -8.26 0.00
CA LEU A 11 -11.17 -7.50 1.24
C LEU A 11 -10.15 -8.17 2.16
N GLY A 12 -10.22 -9.49 2.34
CA GLY A 12 -9.30 -10.21 3.23
C GLY A 12 -7.86 -10.16 2.74
N THR A 13 -7.65 -10.26 1.43
CA THR A 13 -6.35 -10.14 0.79
C THR A 13 -5.83 -8.71 0.87
N ALA A 14 -6.68 -7.71 0.67
CA ALA A 14 -6.31 -6.30 0.84
C ALA A 14 -5.86 -6.00 2.29
N ASP A 15 -6.59 -6.52 3.29
CA ASP A 15 -6.25 -6.37 4.72
C ASP A 15 -4.92 -7.07 5.07
N ALA A 16 -4.72 -8.30 4.57
CA ALA A 16 -3.46 -9.03 4.74
C ALA A 16 -2.28 -8.28 4.11
N TYR A 17 -2.45 -7.71 2.90
CA TYR A 17 -1.43 -6.93 2.23
C TYR A 17 -1.13 -5.61 2.93
N ALA A 18 -2.16 -4.91 3.43
CA ALA A 18 -1.96 -3.68 4.20
C ALA A 18 -1.14 -3.95 5.47
N THR A 19 -1.48 -5.02 6.19
CA THR A 19 -0.76 -5.46 7.38
C THR A 19 0.69 -5.83 7.07
N ALA A 20 0.90 -6.62 6.01
CA ALA A 20 2.25 -7.03 5.58
C ALA A 20 3.10 -5.82 5.17
N ALA A 21 2.58 -4.93 4.33
CA ALA A 21 3.27 -3.72 3.89
C ALA A 21 3.59 -2.77 5.04
N PHE A 22 2.67 -2.60 6.00
CA PHE A 22 2.91 -1.80 7.19
C PHE A 22 4.06 -2.39 8.03
N ALA A 23 4.05 -3.72 8.25
CA ALA A 23 5.11 -4.42 8.99
C ALA A 23 6.48 -4.36 8.29
N MET A 24 6.52 -4.32 6.96
CA MET A 24 7.75 -4.13 6.18
C MET A 24 8.36 -2.73 6.33
N GLY A 25 7.60 -1.74 6.82
CA GLY A 25 8.08 -0.36 6.96
C GLY A 25 8.44 0.27 5.61
N ALA A 26 9.61 0.91 5.53
CA ALA A 26 10.05 1.64 4.33
C ALA A 26 10.18 0.78 3.06
N GLY A 27 10.28 -0.55 3.20
CA GLY A 27 10.30 -1.48 2.06
C GLY A 27 8.91 -1.81 1.49
N GLY A 28 7.83 -1.51 2.23
CA GLY A 28 6.45 -1.81 1.85
C GLY A 28 6.05 -1.27 0.47
N PRO A 29 6.29 0.01 0.14
CA PRO A 29 5.92 0.59 -1.16
C PRO A 29 6.52 -0.12 -2.37
N GLN A 30 7.78 -0.55 -2.28
CA GLN A 30 8.43 -1.29 -3.37
C GLN A 30 7.80 -2.68 -3.57
N TRP A 31 7.39 -3.31 -2.47
CA TRP A 31 6.73 -4.61 -2.50
C TRP A 31 5.30 -4.49 -3.05
N THR A 32 4.52 -3.51 -2.59
CA THR A 32 3.13 -3.32 -3.05
C THR A 32 3.03 -2.98 -4.53
N ALA A 33 4.02 -2.27 -5.09
CA ALA A 33 4.11 -1.99 -6.53
C ALA A 33 4.22 -3.25 -7.42
N ARG A 34 4.42 -4.44 -6.84
CA ARG A 34 4.51 -5.73 -7.56
C ARG A 34 3.23 -6.57 -7.42
N LEU A 35 2.25 -6.11 -6.66
CA LEU A 35 1.02 -6.86 -6.41
C LEU A 35 0.06 -6.69 -7.58
N SER A 36 -0.15 -7.76 -8.34
CA SER A 36 -1.09 -7.73 -9.46
C SER A 36 -2.53 -7.61 -8.97
N GLY A 37 -3.28 -6.63 -9.50
CA GLY A 37 -4.70 -6.43 -9.18
C GLY A 37 -4.97 -5.72 -7.85
N TYR A 38 -3.92 -5.22 -7.18
CA TYR A 38 -4.03 -4.41 -5.99
C TYR A 38 -3.21 -3.13 -6.17
N GLU A 39 -3.74 -2.02 -5.67
CA GLU A 39 -3.06 -0.73 -5.67
C GLU A 39 -2.87 -0.28 -4.21
N ALA A 40 -1.81 0.49 -3.96
CA ALA A 40 -1.43 0.92 -2.63
C ALA A 40 -1.14 2.41 -2.54
N MET A 41 -1.50 2.99 -1.40
CA MET A 41 -1.00 4.27 -0.91
C MET A 41 -0.28 4.05 0.41
N THR A 42 0.90 4.65 0.58
CA THR A 42 1.66 4.63 1.84
C THR A 42 2.02 6.04 2.24
N ILE A 43 1.74 6.38 3.50
CA ILE A 43 2.17 7.64 4.12
C ILE A 43 3.37 7.33 5.00
N LEU A 44 4.50 7.98 4.71
CA LEU A 44 5.74 7.86 5.48
C LEU A 44 5.76 8.85 6.66
N ALA A 45 6.74 8.67 7.57
CA ALA A 45 6.83 9.48 8.79
C ALA A 45 7.27 10.92 8.52
N ASP A 46 7.88 11.17 7.36
CA ASP A 46 8.25 12.49 6.84
C ASP A 46 7.13 13.11 5.98
N GLU A 47 5.90 12.59 6.11
CA GLU A 47 4.72 13.03 5.36
C GLU A 47 4.78 12.74 3.85
N THR A 48 5.81 12.04 3.37
CA THR A 48 5.87 11.60 1.97
C THR A 48 4.72 10.63 1.68
N VAL A 49 3.95 10.92 0.63
CA VAL A 49 2.89 10.04 0.12
C VAL A 49 3.41 9.32 -1.12
N LEU A 50 3.36 8.00 -1.10
CA LEU A 50 3.70 7.14 -2.24
C LEU A 50 2.45 6.38 -2.68
N THR A 51 2.14 6.44 -3.97
CA THR A 51 1.06 5.67 -4.57
C THR A 51 1.59 4.77 -5.67
N THR A 52 0.98 3.61 -5.84
CA THR A 52 1.15 2.81 -7.06
C THR A 52 0.43 3.49 -8.22
N GLY A 53 0.84 3.18 -9.45
CA GLY A 53 0.44 3.96 -10.64
C GLY A 53 -1.05 3.92 -10.98
N GLY A 54 -1.80 2.95 -10.47
CA GLY A 54 -3.25 2.83 -10.67
C GLY A 54 -4.08 3.17 -9.43
N PHE A 55 -3.46 3.70 -8.36
CA PHE A 55 -4.21 4.07 -7.16
C PHE A 55 -5.26 5.15 -7.52
N PRO A 56 -6.53 5.02 -7.07
CA PRO A 56 -7.58 5.94 -7.45
C PRO A 56 -7.25 7.39 -7.11
N ASP A 57 -7.56 8.31 -8.04
CA ASP A 57 -7.53 9.74 -7.77
C ASP A 57 -8.51 10.11 -6.65
N VAL A 58 -8.16 11.13 -5.86
CA VAL A 58 -8.99 11.71 -4.79
C VAL A 58 -9.77 12.93 -5.28
#